data_AF-M5S8U4-F1
#
_entry.id   AF-M5S8U4-F1
#
_cell.length_a   1.000
_cell.length_b   1.000
_cell.length_c   1.000
_cell.angle_alpha   90.00
_cell.angle_beta   90.00
_cell.angle_gamma   90.00
#
_symmetry.space_group_name_H-M   'P 1'
#
loop_
_entity.id
_entity.type
_entity.pdbx_description
1 polymer ?
#
loop_
_entity_poly.entity_id
_entity_poly.type
_entity_poly.pdbx_seq_one_letter_code
_entity_poly.pdbx_strand_id
1 'polypeptide(L)'
;MQQRDSVFYTVGVAAVLCVVCSLAVSFAAVQLRPLQEENKKLDRQRNILDAAGLSMGEFGKPASELSRDQVADLYSRVSEKLVDLETGQYNTELDIEQYDPREAIDKDDESVRIENPKYDLGEQRREKVARVYFVRKPGEEKIRQVVLPVYGKGLWSTLYGYLALKSDLQTIQGLTFYEHGETPGLGGEVDNPSWKAQWPGQKLFDENGEPMAEVYKGPAPDGNPYAVDGLSGATITSRGVTNLIRYWASDEGYGPFLDQLETEIAAQEGETEAPVAKKPEAKKTVVVKPKPKQPEEKKPEPKQEVVEVEEPKAEEPKADDAEMKAEPKQEEAAAEEAEPKSDPAEEAPEKEEAPKADDEPKAEEKPAVEEKAKTEEAPKSEEAPKSEEAPKTEEAPKSEEAPQAEAEPAAEEKPEVSEESSPEPSDGEPKQGDE
;
A
#
# COMPACT_ATOMS: atom_id res chain seq x y z
N MET A 1 35.71 8.75 52.74
CA MET A 1 34.70 8.33 51.74
C MET A 1 35.43 8.17 50.41
N GLN A 2 35.07 7.20 49.56
CA GLN A 2 35.57 7.19 48.18
C GLN A 2 34.92 8.35 47.40
N GLN A 3 35.70 9.11 46.62
CA GLN A 3 35.15 10.10 45.70
C GLN A 3 34.51 9.38 44.51
N ARG A 4 33.18 9.28 44.53
CA ARG A 4 32.37 8.73 43.43
C ARG A 4 32.54 9.54 42.13
N ASP A 5 32.88 10.81 42.27
CA ASP A 5 33.04 11.78 41.17
C ASP A 5 34.47 11.77 40.58
N SER A 6 35.26 10.74 40.88
CA SER A 6 36.62 10.59 40.36
C SER A 6 36.61 9.84 39.01
N VAL A 7 37.41 10.34 38.04
CA VAL A 7 37.47 9.79 36.68
C VAL A 7 37.71 8.27 36.66
N PHE A 8 38.58 7.76 37.54
CA PHE A 8 38.82 6.31 37.67
C PHE A 8 37.61 5.53 38.16
N TYR A 9 36.77 6.10 39.03
CA TYR A 9 35.52 5.47 39.45
C TYR A 9 34.49 5.49 38.32
N THR A 10 34.35 6.60 37.59
CA THR A 10 33.47 6.71 36.41
C THR A 10 33.85 5.69 35.34
N VAL A 11 35.14 5.60 34.98
CA VAL A 11 35.66 4.61 34.02
C VAL A 11 35.47 3.18 34.52
N GLY A 12 35.68 2.92 35.82
CA GLY A 12 35.45 1.60 36.41
C GLY A 12 33.98 1.17 36.38
N VAL A 13 33.05 2.08 36.71
CA VAL A 13 31.60 1.83 36.63
C VAL A 13 31.16 1.62 35.17
N ALA A 14 31.64 2.45 34.24
CA ALA A 14 31.35 2.28 32.82
C ALA A 14 31.87 0.93 32.28
N ALA A 15 33.10 0.52 32.64
CA ALA A 15 33.65 -0.77 32.23
C ALA A 15 32.83 -1.95 32.78
N VAL A 16 32.42 -1.91 34.05
CA VAL A 16 31.54 -2.94 34.64
C VAL A 16 30.17 -2.96 33.96
N LEU A 17 29.57 -1.80 33.70
CA LEU A 17 28.29 -1.70 33.00
C LEU A 17 28.37 -2.27 31.58
N CYS A 18 29.40 -1.92 30.80
CA CYS A 18 29.63 -2.47 29.47
C CYS A 18 29.79 -4.01 29.50
N VAL A 19 30.52 -4.57 30.47
CA VAL A 19 30.64 -6.03 30.64
C VAL A 19 29.30 -6.67 31.00
N VAL A 20 28.54 -6.11 31.94
CA VAL A 20 27.24 -6.66 32.35
C VAL A 20 26.21 -6.59 31.21
N CYS A 21 26.12 -5.45 30.51
CA CYS A 21 25.19 -5.27 29.40
C CYS A 21 25.55 -6.15 28.19
N SER A 22 26.83 -6.23 27.80
CA SER A 22 27.25 -7.08 26.67
C SER A 22 27.04 -8.57 26.96
N LEU A 23 27.30 -9.03 28.19
CA LEU A 23 26.99 -10.41 28.59
C LEU A 23 25.48 -10.69 28.60
N ALA A 24 24.66 -9.78 29.13
CA ALA A 24 23.21 -9.93 29.18
C ALA A 24 22.58 -9.97 27.77
N VAL A 25 22.95 -9.02 26.89
CA VAL A 25 22.46 -8.96 25.50
C VAL A 25 22.94 -10.17 24.71
N SER A 26 24.21 -10.56 24.84
CA SER A 26 24.75 -11.75 24.16
C SER A 26 24.05 -13.04 24.61
N PHE A 27 23.85 -13.23 25.92
CA PHE A 27 23.14 -14.39 26.45
C PHE A 27 21.69 -14.46 25.94
N ALA A 28 20.95 -13.33 25.98
CA ALA A 28 19.60 -13.27 25.45
C ALA A 28 19.56 -13.58 23.95
N ALA A 29 20.45 -12.97 23.15
CA ALA A 29 20.52 -13.17 21.70
C ALA A 29 20.96 -14.59 21.30
N VAL A 30 21.75 -15.29 22.12
CA VAL A 30 22.08 -16.71 21.89
C VAL A 30 20.89 -17.61 22.25
N GLN A 31 20.26 -17.41 23.40
CA GLN A 31 19.23 -18.31 23.90
C GLN A 31 17.87 -18.15 23.21
N LEU A 32 17.50 -16.95 22.77
CA LEU A 32 16.20 -16.69 22.13
C LEU A 32 16.20 -16.93 20.62
N ARG A 33 17.37 -16.94 19.96
CA ARG A 33 17.48 -17.05 18.48
C ARG A 33 16.67 -18.22 17.89
N PRO A 34 16.82 -19.48 18.37
CA PRO A 34 16.06 -20.60 17.82
C PRO A 34 14.54 -20.44 17.94
N LEU A 35 14.06 -19.79 19.01
CA LEU A 35 12.63 -19.51 19.20
C LEU A 35 12.15 -18.36 18.32
N GLN A 36 13.01 -17.37 18.04
CA GLN A 36 12.72 -16.29 17.08
C GLN A 36 12.68 -16.83 15.65
N GLU A 37 13.61 -17.74 15.29
CA GLU A 37 13.67 -18.42 13.99
C GLU A 37 12.45 -19.33 13.78
N GLU A 38 12.06 -20.13 14.79
CA GLU A 38 10.83 -20.94 14.74
C GLU A 38 9.57 -20.06 14.58
N ASN A 39 9.44 -18.98 15.36
CA ASN A 39 8.29 -18.09 15.27
C ASN A 39 8.25 -17.33 13.93
N LYS A 40 9.40 -16.89 13.39
CA LYS A 40 9.48 -16.31 12.03
C LYS A 40 9.05 -17.31 10.95
N LYS A 41 9.43 -18.59 11.08
CA LYS A 41 8.98 -19.65 10.14
C LYS A 41 7.48 -19.88 10.25
N LEU A 42 6.94 -19.98 11.47
CA LEU A 42 5.50 -20.17 11.71
C LEU A 42 4.66 -18.99 11.23
N ASP A 43 5.12 -17.76 11.45
CA ASP A 43 4.44 -16.54 11.01
C ASP A 43 4.44 -16.41 9.47
N ARG A 44 5.59 -16.69 8.82
CA ARG A 44 5.67 -16.79 7.35
C ARG A 44 4.66 -17.81 6.82
N GLN A 45 4.63 -19.02 7.40
CA GLN A 45 3.68 -20.06 6.97
C GLN A 45 2.24 -19.57 7.10
N ARG A 46 1.87 -18.95 8.23
CA ARG A 46 0.53 -18.38 8.44
C ARG A 46 0.16 -17.35 7.38
N ASN A 47 1.03 -16.37 7.13
CA ASN A 47 0.76 -15.32 6.15
C ASN A 47 0.66 -15.84 4.70
N ILE A 48 1.41 -16.89 4.34
CA ILE A 48 1.25 -17.60 3.05
C ILE A 48 -0.11 -18.30 2.97
N LEU A 49 -0.54 -18.97 4.05
CA LEU A 49 -1.84 -19.66 4.10
C LEU A 49 -3.03 -18.68 4.06
N ASP A 50 -2.90 -17.52 4.70
CA ASP A 50 -3.91 -16.45 4.66
C ASP A 50 -4.00 -15.79 3.27
N ALA A 51 -2.87 -15.46 2.64
CA ALA A 51 -2.87 -14.96 1.26
C ALA A 51 -3.48 -15.96 0.28
N ALA A 52 -3.16 -17.26 0.45
CA ALA A 52 -3.73 -18.35 -0.33
C ALA A 52 -5.23 -18.63 -0.03
N GLY A 53 -5.79 -18.04 1.03
CA GLY A 53 -7.14 -18.30 1.52
C GLY A 53 -7.37 -19.71 2.07
N LEU A 54 -6.31 -20.47 2.35
CA LEU A 54 -6.39 -21.87 2.81
C LEU A 54 -6.92 -21.99 4.24
N SER A 55 -6.50 -21.07 5.12
CA SER A 55 -6.96 -20.95 6.51
C SER A 55 -8.47 -20.70 6.59
N MET A 56 -8.93 -19.67 5.88
CA MET A 56 -10.35 -19.29 5.76
C MET A 56 -11.16 -20.37 5.02
N GLY A 57 -10.60 -20.99 3.98
CA GLY A 57 -11.28 -22.00 3.18
C GLY A 57 -11.51 -23.34 3.90
N GLU A 58 -10.55 -23.80 4.71
CA GLU A 58 -10.64 -25.08 5.42
C GLU A 58 -11.27 -24.94 6.82
N PHE A 59 -10.98 -23.86 7.54
CA PHE A 59 -11.36 -23.69 8.95
C PHE A 59 -12.29 -22.49 9.22
N GLY A 60 -12.46 -21.58 8.27
CA GLY A 60 -13.27 -20.37 8.46
C GLY A 60 -12.62 -19.30 9.37
N LYS A 61 -11.29 -19.32 9.51
CA LYS A 61 -10.52 -18.44 10.42
C LYS A 61 -9.20 -18.00 9.79
N PRO A 62 -8.61 -16.86 10.20
CA PRO A 62 -7.23 -16.53 9.84
C PRO A 62 -6.21 -17.52 10.43
N ALA A 63 -5.05 -17.65 9.80
CA ALA A 63 -4.03 -18.62 10.17
C ALA A 63 -3.38 -18.31 11.53
N SER A 64 -3.47 -17.06 12.00
CA SER A 64 -3.11 -16.63 13.35
C SER A 64 -3.88 -17.38 14.47
N GLU A 65 -5.13 -17.76 14.22
CA GLU A 65 -5.97 -18.54 15.15
C GLU A 65 -5.74 -20.05 15.08
N LEU A 66 -5.00 -20.54 14.08
CA LEU A 66 -4.78 -21.98 13.88
C LEU A 66 -3.67 -22.52 14.79
N SER A 67 -3.82 -23.78 15.23
CA SER A 67 -2.76 -24.50 15.95
C SER A 67 -1.55 -24.75 15.05
N ARG A 68 -0.39 -25.03 15.65
CA ARG A 68 0.83 -25.41 14.91
C ARG A 68 0.60 -26.62 14.00
N ASP A 69 -0.19 -27.60 14.45
CA ASP A 69 -0.51 -28.81 13.68
C ASP A 69 -1.45 -28.50 12.49
N GLN A 70 -2.43 -27.60 12.67
CA GLN A 70 -3.31 -27.14 11.58
C GLN A 70 -2.54 -26.33 10.52
N VAL A 71 -1.61 -25.47 10.95
CA VAL A 71 -0.71 -24.76 10.03
C VAL A 71 0.19 -25.75 9.28
N ALA A 72 0.69 -26.79 9.95
CA ALA A 72 1.50 -27.82 9.31
C ALA A 72 0.72 -28.67 8.29
N ASP A 73 -0.54 -29.06 8.58
CA ASP A 73 -1.39 -29.77 7.62
C ASP A 73 -1.65 -28.93 6.36
N LEU A 74 -2.06 -27.67 6.53
CA LEU A 74 -2.30 -26.78 5.40
C LEU A 74 -1.02 -26.48 4.62
N TYR A 75 0.12 -26.29 5.30
CA TYR A 75 1.40 -26.01 4.63
C TYR A 75 1.99 -27.26 3.95
N SER A 76 1.54 -28.48 4.26
CA SER A 76 1.90 -29.68 3.48
C SER A 76 1.41 -29.62 2.03
N ARG A 77 0.44 -28.73 1.74
CA ARG A 77 -0.14 -28.45 0.42
C ARG A 77 0.66 -27.39 -0.36
N VAL A 78 1.73 -26.86 0.25
CA VAL A 78 2.56 -25.76 -0.27
C VAL A 78 3.96 -26.29 -0.60
N SER A 79 4.48 -25.99 -1.80
CA SER A 79 5.87 -26.29 -2.19
C SER A 79 6.64 -25.02 -2.52
N GLU A 80 7.83 -24.86 -1.93
CA GLU A 80 8.71 -23.70 -2.19
C GLU A 80 9.61 -23.94 -3.43
N LYS A 81 9.93 -22.86 -4.16
CA LYS A 81 10.95 -22.83 -5.24
C LYS A 81 11.75 -21.53 -5.20
N LEU A 82 12.97 -21.59 -5.69
CA LEU A 82 13.76 -20.40 -6.02
C LEU A 82 13.60 -20.09 -7.52
N VAL A 83 13.47 -18.80 -7.86
CA VAL A 83 13.19 -18.30 -9.22
C VAL A 83 14.09 -17.11 -9.51
N ASP A 84 14.83 -17.17 -10.62
CA ASP A 84 15.60 -16.06 -11.14
C ASP A 84 14.69 -15.02 -11.81
N LEU A 85 14.76 -13.77 -11.34
CA LEU A 85 13.88 -12.66 -11.73
C LEU A 85 14.31 -11.95 -13.03
N GLU A 86 15.44 -12.30 -13.63
CA GLU A 86 15.83 -11.78 -14.96
C GLU A 86 15.35 -12.72 -16.08
N THR A 87 15.35 -14.03 -15.81
CA THR A 87 15.10 -15.08 -16.81
C THR A 87 13.78 -15.84 -16.61
N GLY A 88 13.13 -15.66 -15.45
CA GLY A 88 11.93 -16.41 -15.04
C GLY A 88 12.20 -17.84 -14.57
N GLN A 89 13.42 -18.35 -14.73
CA GLN A 89 13.75 -19.77 -14.57
C GLN A 89 13.83 -20.20 -13.10
N TYR A 90 13.49 -21.45 -12.82
CA TYR A 90 13.76 -22.07 -11.52
C TYR A 90 15.27 -22.17 -11.26
N ASN A 91 15.75 -21.54 -10.19
CA ASN A 91 17.13 -21.67 -9.75
C ASN A 91 17.30 -23.01 -9.00
N THR A 92 18.30 -23.80 -9.42
CA THR A 92 18.67 -25.09 -8.79
C THR A 92 20.12 -25.12 -8.30
N GLU A 93 20.77 -23.97 -8.21
CA GLU A 93 22.16 -23.83 -7.76
C GLU A 93 22.24 -23.39 -6.28
N LEU A 94 21.23 -22.64 -5.81
CA LEU A 94 21.11 -22.17 -4.44
C LEU A 94 20.31 -23.16 -3.56
N ASP A 95 20.71 -23.29 -2.29
CA ASP A 95 20.02 -24.10 -1.28
C ASP A 95 18.86 -23.31 -0.64
N ILE A 96 17.64 -23.82 -0.79
CA ILE A 96 16.41 -23.17 -0.33
C ILE A 96 16.24 -23.14 1.21
N GLU A 97 16.98 -23.93 1.98
CA GLU A 97 17.00 -23.82 3.45
C GLU A 97 18.13 -22.90 3.95
N GLN A 98 19.04 -22.44 3.08
CA GLN A 98 20.16 -21.55 3.44
C GLN A 98 20.09 -20.14 2.80
N TYR A 99 19.33 -19.98 1.71
CA TYR A 99 19.23 -18.71 0.99
C TYR A 99 18.03 -17.86 1.44
N ASP A 100 18.29 -16.67 2.00
CA ASP A 100 17.25 -15.65 2.26
C ASP A 100 17.33 -14.53 1.19
N PRO A 101 16.28 -14.36 0.36
CA PRO A 101 16.19 -13.24 -0.60
C PRO A 101 16.33 -11.85 0.05
N ARG A 102 15.95 -11.68 1.33
CA ARG A 102 16.12 -10.39 2.02
C ARG A 102 17.59 -10.06 2.27
N GLU A 103 18.39 -11.04 2.70
CA GLU A 103 19.84 -10.85 2.89
C GLU A 103 20.59 -10.70 1.56
N ALA A 104 20.01 -11.17 0.44
CA ALA A 104 20.57 -11.00 -0.89
C ALA A 104 20.56 -9.54 -1.38
N ILE A 105 19.59 -8.72 -0.95
CA ILE A 105 19.40 -7.32 -1.38
C ILE A 105 20.64 -6.45 -1.05
N ASP A 106 21.30 -6.71 0.08
CA ASP A 106 22.49 -5.98 0.55
C ASP A 106 23.80 -6.39 -0.16
N LYS A 107 23.80 -7.49 -0.93
CA LYS A 107 24.99 -8.04 -1.59
C LYS A 107 24.99 -7.70 -3.07
N ASP A 108 26.05 -7.08 -3.58
CA ASP A 108 26.06 -6.57 -4.97
C ASP A 108 26.01 -7.67 -6.05
N ASP A 109 26.49 -8.88 -5.71
CA ASP A 109 26.48 -10.06 -6.57
C ASP A 109 25.17 -10.85 -6.54
N GLU A 110 24.39 -10.81 -5.45
CA GLU A 110 23.09 -11.49 -5.34
C GLU A 110 21.87 -10.59 -5.65
N SER A 111 22.07 -9.30 -5.93
CA SER A 111 21.00 -8.31 -6.17
C SER A 111 21.26 -7.41 -7.39
N VAL A 112 20.23 -6.72 -7.86
CA VAL A 112 20.30 -5.68 -8.91
C VAL A 112 19.83 -4.32 -8.38
N ARG A 113 20.37 -3.24 -8.95
CA ARG A 113 19.93 -1.87 -8.67
C ARG A 113 18.65 -1.57 -9.47
N ILE A 114 17.68 -0.92 -8.83
CA ILE A 114 16.46 -0.46 -9.49
C ILE A 114 16.73 0.92 -10.12
N GLU A 115 16.58 1.05 -11.44
CA GLU A 115 16.93 2.28 -12.17
C GLU A 115 15.79 2.75 -13.10
N ASN A 116 15.16 3.87 -12.76
CA ASN A 116 14.05 4.49 -13.51
C ASN A 116 12.85 3.52 -13.74
N PRO A 117 12.34 2.84 -12.70
CA PRO A 117 11.30 1.83 -12.84
C PRO A 117 9.97 2.42 -13.35
N LYS A 118 9.17 1.62 -14.07
CA LYS A 118 7.81 2.01 -14.51
C LYS A 118 6.89 2.29 -13.33
N TYR A 119 7.08 1.56 -12.23
CA TYR A 119 6.33 1.67 -10.99
C TYR A 119 7.31 1.84 -9.82
N ASP A 120 7.28 2.98 -9.13
CA ASP A 120 8.29 3.31 -8.11
C ASP A 120 8.11 2.47 -6.84
N LEU A 121 8.99 1.49 -6.65
CA LEU A 121 9.04 0.63 -5.47
C LEU A 121 9.46 1.37 -4.18
N GLY A 122 10.11 2.53 -4.31
CA GLY A 122 10.71 3.29 -3.22
C GLY A 122 12.00 2.66 -2.62
N GLU A 123 12.46 1.55 -3.17
CA GLU A 123 13.68 0.82 -2.78
C GLU A 123 14.81 0.98 -3.81
N GLN A 124 16.07 0.86 -3.38
CA GLN A 124 17.23 1.07 -4.26
C GLN A 124 17.69 -0.18 -5.02
N ARG A 125 17.36 -1.37 -4.49
CA ARG A 125 17.80 -2.67 -5.00
C ARG A 125 16.70 -3.72 -4.81
N ARG A 126 16.78 -4.79 -5.58
CA ARG A 126 16.05 -6.05 -5.34
C ARG A 126 16.95 -7.26 -5.53
N GLU A 127 16.56 -8.39 -4.97
CA GLU A 127 17.21 -9.67 -5.21
C GLU A 127 17.27 -10.04 -6.70
N LYS A 128 18.20 -10.92 -7.07
CA LYS A 128 18.19 -11.62 -8.36
C LYS A 128 17.29 -12.86 -8.33
N VAL A 129 17.22 -13.55 -7.19
CA VAL A 129 16.50 -14.80 -7.03
C VAL A 129 15.46 -14.68 -5.94
N ALA A 130 14.18 -14.78 -6.29
CA ALA A 130 13.07 -14.77 -5.33
C ALA A 130 12.71 -16.19 -4.85
N ARG A 131 12.04 -16.28 -3.71
CA ARG A 131 11.48 -17.53 -3.16
C ARG A 131 9.96 -17.54 -3.31
N VAL A 132 9.44 -18.29 -4.28
CA VAL A 132 8.00 -18.40 -4.57
C VAL A 132 7.41 -19.69 -4.00
N TYR A 133 6.09 -19.71 -3.82
CA TYR A 133 5.37 -20.85 -3.23
C TYR A 133 4.22 -21.28 -4.15
N PHE A 134 4.02 -22.60 -4.30
CA PHE A 134 2.92 -23.16 -5.09
C PHE A 134 1.95 -23.90 -4.20
N VAL A 135 0.65 -23.62 -4.35
CA VAL A 135 -0.43 -24.34 -3.69
C VAL A 135 -0.97 -25.40 -4.62
N ARG A 136 -1.05 -26.64 -4.12
CA ARG A 136 -1.71 -27.78 -4.79
C ARG A 136 -2.83 -28.31 -3.89
N LYS A 137 -3.64 -29.23 -4.41
CA LYS A 137 -4.52 -30.06 -3.56
C LYS A 137 -3.77 -31.32 -3.12
N PRO A 138 -4.10 -31.92 -1.96
CA PRO A 138 -3.53 -33.20 -1.56
C PRO A 138 -3.71 -34.27 -2.65
N GLY A 139 -2.60 -34.79 -3.18
CA GLY A 139 -2.59 -35.80 -4.25
C GLY A 139 -2.85 -35.29 -5.69
N GLU A 140 -2.88 -33.97 -5.92
CA GLU A 140 -2.87 -33.39 -7.28
C GLU A 140 -1.51 -32.74 -7.59
N GLU A 141 -0.90 -33.06 -8.74
CA GLU A 141 0.28 -32.33 -9.24
C GLU A 141 -0.08 -30.93 -9.78
N LYS A 142 -1.35 -30.71 -10.13
CA LYS A 142 -1.81 -29.47 -10.76
C LYS A 142 -1.68 -28.28 -9.83
N ILE A 143 -0.94 -27.27 -10.28
CA ILE A 143 -0.83 -25.98 -9.58
C ILE A 143 -2.21 -25.32 -9.53
N ARG A 144 -2.65 -24.94 -8.31
CA ARG A 144 -3.94 -24.27 -8.08
C ARG A 144 -3.77 -22.78 -7.81
N GLN A 145 -2.65 -22.40 -7.19
CA GLN A 145 -2.26 -21.02 -6.94
C GLN A 145 -0.73 -20.91 -6.92
N VAL A 146 -0.22 -19.70 -7.18
CA VAL A 146 1.14 -19.29 -6.85
C VAL A 146 1.09 -18.13 -5.85
N VAL A 147 1.97 -18.13 -4.87
CA VAL A 147 2.11 -17.07 -3.86
C VAL A 147 3.49 -16.44 -4.01
N LEU A 148 3.50 -15.13 -4.19
CA LEU A 148 4.65 -14.31 -4.49
C LEU A 148 4.97 -13.42 -3.28
N PRO A 149 6.19 -13.46 -2.70
CA PRO A 149 6.65 -12.37 -1.85
C PRO A 149 6.60 -11.06 -2.62
N VAL A 150 5.99 -10.03 -2.02
CA VAL A 150 5.97 -8.67 -2.58
C VAL A 150 6.36 -7.69 -1.50
N TYR A 151 7.13 -6.67 -1.86
CA TYR A 151 7.52 -5.61 -0.93
C TYR A 151 7.70 -4.26 -1.62
N GLY A 152 7.57 -3.16 -0.88
CA GLY A 152 7.77 -1.81 -1.40
C GLY A 152 7.34 -0.74 -0.41
N LYS A 153 7.71 0.50 -0.67
CA LYS A 153 7.65 1.59 0.31
C LYS A 153 6.27 2.22 0.47
N GLY A 154 5.83 2.34 1.71
CA GLY A 154 4.67 3.12 2.14
C GLY A 154 5.04 4.57 2.42
N LEU A 155 4.53 5.12 3.53
CA LEU A 155 4.94 6.44 4.02
C LEU A 155 6.15 6.36 4.97
N TRP A 156 6.15 5.42 5.91
CA TRP A 156 7.11 5.31 7.00
C TRP A 156 8.06 4.12 6.86
N SER A 157 7.60 3.01 6.29
CA SER A 157 8.43 1.81 6.08
C SER A 157 8.26 1.19 4.70
N THR A 158 9.13 0.25 4.37
CA THR A 158 8.80 -0.84 3.45
C THR A 158 7.65 -1.65 4.04
N LEU A 159 6.65 -2.00 3.24
CA LEU A 159 5.69 -3.05 3.55
C LEU A 159 6.20 -4.35 2.93
N TYR A 160 6.17 -5.45 3.68
CA TYR A 160 6.43 -6.80 3.14
C TYR A 160 5.19 -7.67 3.27
N GLY A 161 4.90 -8.42 2.21
CA GLY A 161 3.66 -9.17 2.08
C GLY A 161 3.73 -10.35 1.12
N TYR A 162 2.57 -10.96 0.91
CA TYR A 162 2.35 -12.05 -0.04
C TYR A 162 1.15 -11.74 -0.92
N LEU A 163 1.37 -11.76 -2.24
CA LEU A 163 0.34 -11.70 -3.27
C LEU A 163 0.10 -13.12 -3.79
N ALA A 164 -1.12 -13.63 -3.61
CA ALA A 164 -1.52 -14.93 -4.14
C ALA A 164 -2.32 -14.76 -5.42
N LEU A 165 -1.98 -15.54 -6.45
CA LEU A 165 -2.68 -15.61 -7.75
C LEU A 165 -3.22 -17.01 -7.97
N LYS A 166 -4.41 -17.13 -8.58
CA LYS A 166 -4.98 -18.42 -9.00
C LYS A 166 -4.22 -18.98 -10.20
N SER A 167 -4.49 -20.22 -10.58
CA SER A 167 -3.87 -20.88 -11.74
C SER A 167 -4.15 -20.24 -13.11
N ASP A 168 -4.98 -19.19 -13.19
CA ASP A 168 -5.11 -18.35 -14.39
C ASP A 168 -4.06 -17.24 -14.46
N LEU A 169 -3.22 -17.09 -13.42
CA LEU A 169 -2.21 -16.04 -13.20
C LEU A 169 -2.73 -14.59 -13.32
N GLN A 170 -4.05 -14.44 -13.39
CA GLN A 170 -4.76 -13.20 -13.66
C GLN A 170 -5.65 -12.81 -12.48
N THR A 171 -6.26 -13.79 -11.81
CA THR A 171 -7.12 -13.55 -10.65
C THR A 171 -6.32 -13.56 -9.35
N ILE A 172 -6.35 -12.44 -8.64
CA ILE A 172 -5.84 -12.33 -7.27
C ILE A 172 -6.70 -13.23 -6.36
N GLN A 173 -6.04 -14.09 -5.60
CA GLN A 173 -6.64 -14.92 -4.55
C GLN A 173 -6.62 -14.19 -3.20
N GLY A 174 -5.60 -13.36 -2.95
CA GLY A 174 -5.50 -12.56 -1.74
C GLY A 174 -4.20 -11.76 -1.69
N LEU A 175 -4.20 -10.75 -0.82
CA LEU A 175 -3.02 -9.97 -0.45
C LEU A 175 -2.97 -9.90 1.08
N THR A 176 -1.81 -10.15 1.67
CA THR A 176 -1.54 -9.82 3.07
C THR A 176 -0.19 -9.16 3.22
N PHE A 177 -0.02 -8.37 4.28
CA PHE A 177 1.27 -7.90 4.76
C PHE A 177 1.59 -8.57 6.09
N TYR A 178 2.87 -8.81 6.35
CA TYR A 178 3.37 -9.45 7.57
C TYR A 178 4.41 -8.58 8.31
N GLU A 179 4.90 -7.51 7.69
CA GLU A 179 5.82 -6.57 8.30
C GLU A 179 5.65 -5.16 7.70
N HIS A 180 5.30 -4.19 8.54
CA HIS A 180 5.31 -2.75 8.22
C HIS A 180 5.36 -1.90 9.50
N GLY A 181 5.76 -0.64 9.37
CA GLY A 181 5.74 0.42 10.39
C GLY A 181 4.75 1.54 10.12
N GLU A 182 3.79 1.33 9.21
CA GLU A 182 2.77 2.32 8.88
C GLU A 182 1.85 2.65 10.08
N THR A 183 1.34 3.88 10.16
CA THR A 183 0.56 4.36 11.32
C THR A 183 -0.77 3.59 11.49
N PRO A 184 -1.04 2.96 12.65
CA PRO A 184 -2.31 2.29 12.93
C PRO A 184 -3.52 3.23 12.79
N GLY A 185 -4.66 2.74 12.27
CA GLY A 185 -5.83 3.56 11.97
C GLY A 185 -5.68 4.47 10.74
N LEU A 186 -4.55 4.39 10.04
CA LEU A 186 -4.27 5.10 8.78
C LEU A 186 -3.62 4.13 7.77
N GLY A 187 -2.29 4.19 7.59
CA GLY A 187 -1.57 3.29 6.68
C GLY A 187 -1.55 1.83 7.16
N GLY A 188 -1.63 1.62 8.47
CA GLY A 188 -1.77 0.29 9.09
C GLY A 188 -3.12 -0.39 8.78
N GLU A 189 -4.09 0.29 8.15
CA GLU A 189 -5.33 -0.35 7.70
C GLU A 189 -5.12 -1.32 6.52
N VAL A 190 -3.89 -1.44 5.97
CA VAL A 190 -3.53 -2.60 5.14
C VAL A 190 -3.70 -3.94 5.89
N ASP A 191 -3.68 -3.91 7.22
CA ASP A 191 -3.89 -5.07 8.07
C ASP A 191 -5.38 -5.37 8.35
N ASN A 192 -6.29 -4.47 7.96
CA ASN A 192 -7.72 -4.58 8.21
C ASN A 192 -8.35 -5.76 7.43
N PRO A 193 -8.97 -6.76 8.09
CA PRO A 193 -9.57 -7.91 7.40
C PRO A 193 -10.65 -7.54 6.38
N SER A 194 -11.41 -6.47 6.62
CA SER A 194 -12.44 -5.99 5.67
C SER A 194 -11.83 -5.37 4.41
N TRP A 195 -10.62 -4.81 4.50
CA TRP A 195 -9.88 -4.32 3.34
C TRP A 195 -9.16 -5.47 2.61
N LYS A 196 -8.51 -6.38 3.34
CA LYS A 196 -7.90 -7.59 2.74
C LYS A 196 -8.93 -8.43 1.96
N ALA A 197 -10.18 -8.48 2.45
CA ALA A 197 -11.29 -9.17 1.80
C ALA A 197 -11.77 -8.57 0.46
N GLN A 198 -11.25 -7.42 0.02
CA GLN A 198 -11.59 -6.82 -1.28
C GLN A 198 -10.72 -7.32 -2.44
N TRP A 199 -9.56 -7.90 -2.14
CA TRP A 199 -8.61 -8.43 -3.14
C TRP A 199 -9.02 -9.76 -3.82
N PRO A 200 -9.65 -10.74 -3.13
CA PRO A 200 -10.01 -12.01 -3.74
C PRO A 200 -11.01 -11.86 -4.89
N GLY A 201 -10.58 -12.14 -6.12
CA GLY A 201 -11.39 -12.01 -7.34
C GLY A 201 -11.00 -10.83 -8.24
N GLN A 202 -10.22 -9.88 -7.74
CA GLN A 202 -9.64 -8.79 -8.54
C GLN A 202 -8.67 -9.35 -9.59
N LYS A 203 -8.40 -8.57 -10.64
CA LYS A 203 -7.48 -8.89 -11.73
C LYS A 203 -6.17 -8.15 -11.60
N LEU A 204 -5.07 -8.83 -11.89
CA LEU A 204 -3.72 -8.26 -11.83
C LEU A 204 -3.36 -7.43 -13.07
N PHE A 205 -3.74 -7.90 -14.26
CA PHE A 205 -3.38 -7.30 -15.55
C PHE A 205 -4.60 -6.92 -16.38
N ASP A 206 -4.42 -5.95 -17.29
CA ASP A 206 -5.43 -5.55 -18.28
C ASP A 206 -5.48 -6.49 -19.51
N GLU A 207 -6.30 -6.15 -20.52
CA GLU A 207 -6.41 -6.92 -21.77
C GLU A 207 -5.11 -6.96 -22.61
N ASN A 208 -4.18 -6.04 -22.36
CA ASN A 208 -2.88 -5.94 -23.04
C ASN A 208 -1.76 -6.69 -22.29
N GLY A 209 -2.00 -7.11 -21.04
CA GLY A 209 -0.99 -7.68 -20.15
C GLY A 209 -0.22 -6.65 -19.31
N GLU A 210 -0.68 -5.39 -19.24
CA GLU A 210 -0.06 -4.40 -18.36
C GLU A 210 -0.58 -4.55 -16.91
N PRO A 211 0.29 -4.49 -15.87
CA PRO A 211 -0.15 -4.48 -14.48
C PRO A 211 -1.09 -3.31 -14.16
N MET A 212 -2.32 -3.66 -13.80
CA MET A 212 -3.43 -2.72 -13.64
C MET A 212 -4.05 -2.73 -12.24
N ALA A 213 -3.80 -3.75 -11.41
CA ALA A 213 -4.28 -3.75 -10.02
C ALA A 213 -3.86 -2.49 -9.22
N GLU A 214 -4.79 -1.90 -8.46
CA GLU A 214 -4.55 -0.70 -7.67
C GLU A 214 -5.40 -0.57 -6.39
N VAL A 215 -4.93 0.29 -5.49
CA VAL A 215 -5.66 0.81 -4.34
C VAL A 215 -6.18 2.20 -4.72
N TYR A 216 -7.49 2.32 -4.87
CA TYR A 216 -8.12 3.52 -5.41
C TYR A 216 -8.05 4.71 -4.44
N LYS A 217 -8.41 5.92 -4.90
CA LYS A 217 -8.47 7.11 -4.03
C LYS A 217 -9.88 7.29 -3.45
N GLY A 218 -10.14 6.62 -2.34
CA GLY A 218 -11.49 6.49 -1.77
C GLY A 218 -12.16 5.21 -2.25
N PRO A 219 -13.50 5.12 -2.23
CA PRO A 219 -14.21 3.91 -2.68
C PRO A 219 -13.86 3.55 -4.13
N ALA A 220 -13.61 2.27 -4.38
CA ALA A 220 -13.37 1.77 -5.74
C ALA A 220 -14.65 1.92 -6.61
N PRO A 221 -14.54 2.25 -7.91
CA PRO A 221 -15.71 2.32 -8.78
C PRO A 221 -16.40 0.95 -8.94
N ASP A 222 -17.73 0.92 -8.82
CA ASP A 222 -18.53 -0.31 -8.94
C ASP A 222 -18.18 -1.10 -10.21
N GLY A 223 -17.82 -2.37 -10.03
CA GLY A 223 -17.51 -3.28 -11.13
C GLY A 223 -16.15 -3.07 -11.80
N ASN A 224 -15.29 -2.16 -11.32
CA ASN A 224 -13.89 -2.10 -11.74
C ASN A 224 -13.16 -3.36 -11.25
N PRO A 225 -12.69 -4.26 -12.14
CA PRO A 225 -12.08 -5.52 -11.74
C PRO A 225 -10.61 -5.38 -11.31
N TYR A 226 -10.08 -4.15 -11.24
CA TYR A 226 -8.67 -3.88 -10.94
C TYR A 226 -8.48 -3.11 -9.62
N ALA A 227 -9.54 -2.70 -8.93
CA ALA A 227 -9.45 -1.73 -7.85
C ALA A 227 -10.05 -2.23 -6.53
N VAL A 228 -9.34 -1.96 -5.43
CA VAL A 228 -9.87 -1.99 -4.05
C VAL A 228 -9.95 -0.59 -3.47
N ASP A 229 -10.69 -0.41 -2.37
CA ASP A 229 -10.87 0.86 -1.70
C ASP A 229 -9.56 1.46 -1.18
N GLY A 230 -9.50 2.79 -1.22
CA GLY A 230 -8.42 3.58 -0.63
C GLY A 230 -8.41 3.57 0.89
N LEU A 231 -7.21 3.45 1.47
CA LEU A 231 -7.00 3.59 2.90
C LEU A 231 -7.29 5.03 3.33
N SER A 232 -8.30 5.23 4.18
CA SER A 232 -8.77 6.55 4.59
C SER A 232 -7.65 7.35 5.27
N GLY A 233 -7.40 8.57 4.79
CA GLY A 233 -6.30 9.42 5.25
C GLY A 233 -4.88 8.97 4.82
N ALA A 234 -4.70 7.75 4.29
CA ALA A 234 -3.40 7.13 4.02
C ALA A 234 -3.12 6.95 2.51
N THR A 235 -3.30 8.02 1.73
CA THR A 235 -3.14 8.00 0.27
C THR A 235 -1.70 7.67 -0.18
N ILE A 236 -0.69 7.96 0.65
CA ILE A 236 0.71 7.63 0.33
C ILE A 236 0.94 6.11 0.46
N THR A 237 0.47 5.49 1.55
CA THR A 237 0.49 4.03 1.73
C THR A 237 -0.29 3.31 0.63
N SER A 238 -1.47 3.82 0.26
CA SER A 238 -2.28 3.30 -0.86
C SER A 238 -1.52 3.33 -2.20
N ARG A 239 -0.76 4.41 -2.46
CA ARG A 239 0.12 4.51 -3.64
C ARG A 239 1.29 3.52 -3.55
N GLY A 240 1.91 3.36 -2.38
CA GLY A 240 2.96 2.37 -2.14
C GLY A 240 2.50 0.95 -2.47
N VAL A 241 1.33 0.56 -1.99
CA VAL A 241 0.71 -0.74 -2.31
C VAL A 241 0.41 -0.87 -3.81
N THR A 242 -0.13 0.16 -4.44
CA THR A 242 -0.39 0.16 -5.90
C THR A 242 0.91 -0.01 -6.69
N ASN A 243 1.96 0.73 -6.34
CA ASN A 243 3.25 0.68 -7.00
C ASN A 243 3.91 -0.69 -6.82
N LEU A 244 3.95 -1.23 -5.59
CA LEU A 244 4.63 -2.51 -5.34
C LEU A 244 3.93 -3.67 -6.07
N ILE A 245 2.60 -3.73 -6.08
CA ILE A 245 1.86 -4.77 -6.80
C ILE A 245 2.15 -4.69 -8.30
N ARG A 246 2.11 -3.48 -8.88
CA ARG A 246 2.38 -3.27 -10.31
C ARG A 246 3.85 -3.49 -10.70
N TYR A 247 4.80 -3.15 -9.83
CA TYR A 247 6.22 -3.44 -10.01
C TYR A 247 6.48 -4.95 -10.02
N TRP A 248 6.04 -5.66 -8.98
CA TRP A 248 6.25 -7.10 -8.87
C TRP A 248 5.52 -7.91 -9.95
N ALA A 249 4.44 -7.39 -10.51
CA ALA A 249 3.76 -8.01 -11.65
C ALA A 249 4.43 -7.73 -13.02
N SER A 250 5.32 -6.74 -13.12
CA SER A 250 5.92 -6.31 -14.39
C SER A 250 7.15 -7.14 -14.84
N ASP A 251 7.64 -6.87 -16.05
CA ASP A 251 8.94 -7.29 -16.58
C ASP A 251 10.11 -7.01 -15.60
N GLU A 252 10.00 -6.00 -14.73
CA GLU A 252 11.02 -5.69 -13.72
C GLU A 252 10.97 -6.61 -12.49
N GLY A 253 9.91 -7.41 -12.33
CA GLY A 253 9.65 -8.30 -11.19
C GLY A 253 9.43 -9.75 -11.62
N TYR A 254 8.24 -10.29 -11.37
CA TYR A 254 7.87 -11.68 -11.68
C TYR A 254 7.37 -11.91 -13.11
N GLY A 255 7.24 -10.88 -13.96
CA GLY A 255 6.71 -11.02 -15.33
C GLY A 255 7.30 -12.20 -16.13
N PRO A 256 8.64 -12.32 -16.26
CA PRO A 256 9.27 -13.43 -16.97
C PRO A 256 8.96 -14.82 -16.38
N PHE A 257 8.76 -14.89 -15.06
CA PHE A 257 8.37 -16.13 -14.36
C PHE A 257 6.89 -16.46 -14.57
N LEU A 258 6.01 -15.46 -14.63
CA LEU A 258 4.58 -15.66 -14.88
C LEU A 258 4.32 -16.15 -16.32
N ASP A 259 5.03 -15.61 -17.31
CA ASP A 259 5.01 -16.12 -18.71
C ASP A 259 5.44 -17.61 -18.78
N GLN A 260 6.49 -17.98 -18.05
CA GLN A 260 6.96 -19.36 -17.93
C GLN A 260 5.94 -20.25 -17.22
N LEU A 261 5.34 -19.76 -16.14
CA LEU A 261 4.37 -20.50 -15.34
C LEU A 261 3.03 -20.69 -16.07
N GLU A 262 2.59 -19.73 -16.89
CA GLU A 262 1.43 -19.91 -17.78
C GLU A 262 1.70 -21.10 -18.73
N THR A 263 2.90 -21.16 -19.29
CA THR A 263 3.32 -22.26 -20.17
C THR A 263 3.38 -23.61 -19.43
N GLU A 264 3.85 -23.64 -18.17
CA GLU A 264 3.86 -24.86 -17.34
C GLU A 264 2.43 -25.33 -17.00
N ILE A 265 1.55 -24.42 -16.59
CA ILE A 265 0.15 -24.74 -16.24
C ILE A 265 -0.62 -25.20 -17.49
N ALA A 266 -0.44 -24.54 -18.64
CA ALA A 266 -1.04 -24.95 -19.90
C ALA A 266 -0.57 -26.34 -20.36
N ALA A 267 0.67 -26.73 -20.07
CA ALA A 267 1.16 -28.09 -20.31
C ALA A 267 0.49 -29.11 -19.38
N GLN A 268 0.34 -28.80 -18.08
CA GLN A 268 -0.39 -29.64 -17.11
C GLN A 268 -1.87 -29.84 -17.49
N GLU A 269 -2.49 -28.89 -18.18
CA GLU A 269 -3.84 -29.04 -18.73
C GLU A 269 -3.85 -29.80 -20.07
N GLY A 270 -2.89 -29.54 -20.95
CA GLY A 270 -2.75 -30.17 -22.27
C GLY A 270 -2.46 -31.67 -22.25
N GLU A 271 -1.99 -32.23 -21.14
CA GLU A 271 -1.92 -33.69 -20.94
C GLU A 271 -3.30 -34.34 -20.68
N THR A 272 -4.37 -33.55 -20.51
CA THR A 272 -5.73 -34.07 -20.26
C THR A 272 -6.74 -33.89 -21.41
N GLU A 273 -6.62 -32.86 -22.26
CA GLU A 273 -7.51 -32.68 -23.43
C GLU A 273 -6.78 -32.20 -24.71
N ALA A 274 -7.31 -32.61 -25.87
CA ALA A 274 -6.78 -32.28 -27.19
C ALA A 274 -7.13 -30.84 -27.63
N PRO A 275 -6.28 -30.16 -28.43
CA PRO A 275 -6.22 -28.70 -28.43
C PRO A 275 -7.33 -27.99 -29.23
N VAL A 276 -7.80 -26.86 -28.68
CA VAL A 276 -8.69 -25.90 -29.35
C VAL A 276 -8.00 -24.53 -29.46
N ALA A 277 -7.96 -23.99 -30.68
CA ALA A 277 -7.69 -22.60 -31.09
C ALA A 277 -6.69 -21.71 -30.29
N LYS A 278 -5.55 -21.36 -30.92
CA LYS A 278 -4.61 -20.34 -30.43
C LYS A 278 -5.12 -18.89 -30.58
N LYS A 279 -4.82 -18.02 -29.60
CA LYS A 279 -4.81 -16.54 -29.75
C LYS A 279 -3.58 -16.13 -30.60
N PRO A 280 -3.64 -15.06 -31.44
CA PRO A 280 -2.57 -14.73 -32.37
C PRO A 280 -1.37 -13.99 -31.75
N GLU A 281 -0.16 -14.24 -32.27
CA GLU A 281 1.09 -13.63 -31.82
C GLU A 281 1.21 -12.13 -32.19
N ALA A 282 1.65 -11.31 -31.22
CA ALA A 282 2.01 -9.91 -31.46
C ALA A 282 3.44 -9.79 -32.05
N LYS A 283 3.57 -9.20 -33.25
CA LYS A 283 4.85 -9.09 -33.96
C LYS A 283 5.73 -7.95 -33.41
N LYS A 284 6.64 -8.25 -32.47
CA LYS A 284 7.74 -7.34 -32.09
C LYS A 284 8.58 -7.01 -33.32
N THR A 285 8.55 -5.75 -33.77
CA THR A 285 9.25 -5.28 -34.98
C THR A 285 10.63 -4.76 -34.63
N VAL A 286 11.69 -5.42 -35.10
CA VAL A 286 13.09 -5.07 -34.79
C VAL A 286 13.54 -3.84 -35.59
N VAL A 287 13.74 -2.71 -34.90
CA VAL A 287 14.26 -1.48 -35.50
C VAL A 287 15.79 -1.50 -35.54
N VAL A 288 16.36 -1.80 -36.71
CA VAL A 288 17.82 -1.77 -36.93
C VAL A 288 18.31 -0.32 -37.10
N LYS A 289 19.14 0.17 -36.18
CA LYS A 289 19.78 1.50 -36.28
C LYS A 289 20.80 1.51 -37.45
N PRO A 290 20.75 2.50 -38.38
CA PRO A 290 21.75 2.65 -39.42
C PRO A 290 23.07 3.23 -38.89
N LYS A 291 24.19 2.83 -39.51
CA LYS A 291 25.55 3.26 -39.16
C LYS A 291 25.91 4.61 -39.81
N PRO A 292 26.59 5.55 -39.13
CA PRO A 292 26.91 6.86 -39.67
C PRO A 292 27.95 6.83 -40.80
N LYS A 293 27.88 7.82 -41.70
CA LYS A 293 28.94 8.21 -42.64
C LYS A 293 29.53 9.57 -42.26
N GLN A 294 30.80 9.78 -42.59
CA GLN A 294 31.51 11.07 -42.47
C GLN A 294 31.49 11.86 -43.80
N PRO A 295 31.86 13.17 -43.79
CA PRO A 295 31.31 14.15 -44.74
C PRO A 295 32.23 14.55 -45.92
N GLU A 296 31.64 15.26 -46.89
CA GLU A 296 32.31 16.11 -47.89
C GLU A 296 31.73 17.55 -47.84
N GLU A 297 32.36 18.52 -48.51
CA GLU A 297 32.22 19.96 -48.19
C GLU A 297 31.30 20.82 -49.13
N LYS A 298 30.75 21.91 -48.55
CA LYS A 298 30.58 23.32 -49.02
C LYS A 298 30.61 23.61 -50.55
N LYS A 299 29.88 24.57 -51.14
CA LYS A 299 29.01 25.73 -50.78
C LYS A 299 28.33 26.22 -52.11
N PRO A 300 27.57 27.35 -52.24
CA PRO A 300 26.94 28.27 -51.27
C PRO A 300 25.44 28.59 -51.54
N GLU A 301 24.84 29.43 -50.68
CA GLU A 301 23.51 30.04 -50.82
C GLU A 301 23.48 31.29 -51.73
N PRO A 302 22.29 31.71 -52.18
CA PRO A 302 21.87 33.13 -52.16
C PRO A 302 20.64 33.37 -51.25
N LYS A 303 20.22 34.64 -51.10
CA LYS A 303 19.40 35.14 -49.97
C LYS A 303 17.94 35.48 -50.31
N GLN A 304 17.10 35.39 -49.26
CA GLN A 304 15.99 36.29 -48.84
C GLN A 304 15.12 37.01 -49.87
N GLU A 305 13.79 36.91 -49.67
CA GLU A 305 12.88 38.07 -49.75
C GLU A 305 11.72 37.90 -48.74
N VAL A 306 11.03 38.98 -48.38
CA VAL A 306 9.94 39.04 -47.39
C VAL A 306 8.83 39.94 -47.93
N VAL A 307 7.55 39.55 -47.80
CA VAL A 307 6.39 40.39 -48.13
C VAL A 307 5.29 40.23 -47.08
N GLU A 308 4.63 41.34 -46.76
CA GLU A 308 3.63 41.56 -45.71
C GLU A 308 2.45 42.34 -46.32
N VAL A 309 1.19 42.03 -45.96
CA VAL A 309 -0.02 42.73 -46.45
C VAL A 309 -1.12 42.74 -45.36
N GLU A 310 -1.88 43.86 -45.29
CA GLU A 310 -2.82 44.25 -44.21
C GLU A 310 -4.25 43.68 -44.30
N GLU A 311 -5.08 44.06 -43.30
CA GLU A 311 -6.53 43.84 -43.14
C GLU A 311 -7.40 44.53 -44.22
N PRO A 312 -8.74 44.32 -44.22
CA PRO A 312 -9.62 45.34 -43.62
C PRO A 312 -10.86 44.79 -42.85
N LYS A 313 -11.83 45.67 -42.53
CA LYS A 313 -12.72 45.61 -41.34
C LYS A 313 -14.21 45.93 -41.64
N ALA A 314 -15.14 45.42 -40.80
CA ALA A 314 -16.58 45.78 -40.66
C ALA A 314 -17.55 45.32 -41.81
N GLU A 315 -18.88 45.20 -41.65
CA GLU A 315 -19.80 45.42 -40.50
C GLU A 315 -21.07 44.50 -40.55
N GLU A 316 -22.03 44.76 -39.65
CA GLU A 316 -23.27 44.02 -39.27
C GLU A 316 -24.39 43.93 -40.35
N PRO A 317 -25.48 43.11 -40.22
CA PRO A 317 -26.63 43.48 -39.35
C PRO A 317 -27.62 42.38 -38.80
N LYS A 318 -28.20 42.70 -37.63
CA LYS A 318 -29.61 42.44 -37.17
C LYS A 318 -30.15 41.02 -36.87
N ALA A 319 -31.27 41.01 -36.12
CA ALA A 319 -32.01 39.86 -35.54
C ALA A 319 -33.53 39.98 -35.81
N ASP A 320 -34.35 38.99 -35.40
CA ASP A 320 -35.76 39.16 -34.99
C ASP A 320 -36.38 37.91 -34.29
N ASP A 321 -36.95 38.15 -33.10
CA ASP A 321 -38.21 37.64 -32.48
C ASP A 321 -38.54 36.15 -32.12
N ALA A 322 -39.59 36.03 -31.28
CA ALA A 322 -40.49 34.91 -30.93
C ALA A 322 -40.28 34.09 -29.60
N GLU A 323 -41.16 34.41 -28.64
CA GLU A 323 -41.62 33.68 -27.42
C GLU A 323 -42.05 32.19 -27.64
N MET A 324 -42.38 31.33 -26.64
CA MET A 324 -43.30 31.58 -25.50
C MET A 324 -43.38 30.45 -24.41
N LYS A 325 -43.40 30.83 -23.10
CA LYS A 325 -44.05 30.19 -21.90
C LYS A 325 -43.64 28.76 -21.45
N ALA A 326 -43.81 28.34 -20.17
CA ALA A 326 -44.14 29.04 -18.91
C ALA A 326 -43.71 28.22 -17.64
N GLU A 327 -43.64 28.91 -16.49
CA GLU A 327 -43.43 28.40 -15.12
C GLU A 327 -44.79 27.96 -14.46
N PRO A 328 -45.01 27.82 -13.10
CA PRO A 328 -44.11 27.93 -11.93
C PRO A 328 -44.31 26.98 -10.68
N LYS A 329 -43.22 26.88 -9.88
CA LYS A 329 -43.07 26.99 -8.39
C LYS A 329 -43.88 26.19 -7.34
N GLN A 330 -43.11 25.67 -6.35
CA GLN A 330 -43.26 25.74 -4.85
C GLN A 330 -44.54 25.11 -4.19
N GLU A 331 -44.62 24.75 -2.89
CA GLU A 331 -43.75 24.94 -1.70
C GLU A 331 -43.90 23.80 -0.63
N GLU A 332 -43.37 24.02 0.59
CA GLU A 332 -43.07 23.11 1.74
C GLU A 332 -44.19 22.32 2.48
N ALA A 333 -43.73 21.46 3.43
CA ALA A 333 -44.22 21.26 4.82
C ALA A 333 -45.08 20.01 5.21
N ALA A 334 -44.37 18.95 5.64
CA ALA A 334 -44.42 18.27 6.96
C ALA A 334 -45.72 17.70 7.63
N ALA A 335 -45.52 16.53 8.27
CA ALA A 335 -46.07 16.04 9.56
C ALA A 335 -47.39 15.18 9.66
N GLU A 336 -47.18 13.89 9.95
CA GLU A 336 -47.68 13.13 11.14
C GLU A 336 -49.00 12.28 11.15
N GLU A 337 -48.80 11.01 11.59
CA GLU A 337 -49.67 9.98 12.24
C GLU A 337 -50.85 9.19 11.59
N ALA A 338 -50.98 7.97 12.17
CA ALA A 338 -52.14 7.04 12.33
C ALA A 338 -52.58 6.05 11.21
N GLU A 339 -52.45 4.74 11.51
CA GLU A 339 -53.24 3.62 10.92
C GLU A 339 -54.60 3.45 11.62
N PRO A 340 -55.58 2.65 11.10
CA PRO A 340 -55.61 1.21 11.47
C PRO A 340 -56.32 0.20 10.50
N LYS A 341 -55.87 -1.08 10.51
CA LYS A 341 -56.63 -2.38 10.62
C LYS A 341 -57.90 -2.68 9.77
N SER A 342 -58.27 -3.93 9.42
CA SER A 342 -57.71 -5.30 9.59
C SER A 342 -58.48 -6.36 8.74
N ASP A 343 -58.09 -7.64 8.91
CA ASP A 343 -58.51 -8.92 8.28
C ASP A 343 -59.99 -9.34 8.50
N PRO A 344 -60.44 -10.48 7.92
CA PRO A 344 -60.32 -11.85 8.52
C PRO A 344 -59.90 -12.94 7.50
N ALA A 345 -59.62 -14.23 7.78
CA ALA A 345 -59.30 -15.09 8.96
C ALA A 345 -58.75 -16.43 8.36
N GLU A 346 -58.63 -17.65 8.93
CA GLU A 346 -58.89 -18.40 10.20
C GLU A 346 -58.07 -19.74 10.07
N GLU A 347 -57.85 -20.70 10.99
CA GLU A 347 -58.29 -21.05 12.36
C GLU A 347 -57.10 -21.75 13.13
N ALA A 348 -57.31 -22.78 13.97
CA ALA A 348 -56.26 -23.62 14.62
C ALA A 348 -56.74 -25.10 14.76
N PRO A 349 -56.32 -26.01 15.72
CA PRO A 349 -56.16 -25.88 17.21
C PRO A 349 -54.76 -26.33 17.76
N GLU A 350 -54.25 -25.97 18.97
CA GLU A 350 -54.59 -26.28 20.41
C GLU A 350 -54.34 -27.75 20.88
N LYS A 351 -53.94 -28.13 22.13
CA LYS A 351 -53.46 -27.49 23.42
C LYS A 351 -52.94 -28.58 24.42
N GLU A 352 -52.23 -28.22 25.51
CA GLU A 352 -52.47 -28.61 26.96
C GLU A 352 -51.29 -28.26 27.95
N GLU A 353 -51.47 -28.49 29.28
CA GLU A 353 -50.72 -27.89 30.42
C GLU A 353 -49.91 -28.88 31.33
N ALA A 354 -49.25 -28.36 32.40
CA ALA A 354 -48.35 -29.06 33.36
C ALA A 354 -48.97 -29.32 34.76
N PRO A 355 -48.32 -30.08 35.71
CA PRO A 355 -47.66 -29.41 36.86
C PRO A 355 -46.55 -30.15 37.70
N LYS A 356 -45.63 -29.35 38.29
CA LYS A 356 -45.00 -29.33 39.66
C LYS A 356 -44.29 -30.53 40.38
N ALA A 357 -43.14 -30.16 41.01
CA ALA A 357 -42.64 -30.45 42.38
C ALA A 357 -41.98 -31.83 42.71
N ASP A 358 -41.14 -32.02 43.76
CA ASP A 358 -40.50 -31.15 44.81
C ASP A 358 -38.93 -31.11 44.61
N ASP A 359 -37.92 -31.09 45.52
CA ASP A 359 -37.69 -31.19 47.00
C ASP A 359 -36.28 -30.56 47.37
N GLU A 360 -35.86 -30.49 48.66
CA GLU A 360 -34.78 -29.60 49.19
C GLU A 360 -33.76 -30.28 50.20
N PRO A 361 -33.09 -29.62 51.20
CA PRO A 361 -31.91 -28.74 51.08
C PRO A 361 -30.69 -29.03 52.03
N LYS A 362 -29.55 -28.35 51.82
CA LYS A 362 -28.60 -27.74 52.83
C LYS A 362 -27.20 -27.42 52.22
N ALA A 363 -26.33 -26.54 52.76
CA ALA A 363 -26.45 -25.25 53.48
C ALA A 363 -25.04 -24.69 53.83
N GLU A 364 -24.81 -23.38 53.61
CA GLU A 364 -23.77 -22.45 54.19
C GLU A 364 -22.27 -22.86 54.11
N GLU A 365 -21.30 -21.96 53.85
CA GLU A 365 -20.88 -20.80 54.66
C GLU A 365 -20.34 -19.60 53.81
N LYS A 366 -20.00 -18.47 54.46
CA LYS A 366 -19.51 -17.17 53.92
C LYS A 366 -18.81 -16.40 55.07
N PRO A 367 -18.07 -15.28 54.85
CA PRO A 367 -17.45 -14.73 53.63
C PRO A 367 -15.98 -14.22 53.85
N ALA A 368 -15.39 -13.55 52.85
CA ALA A 368 -14.38 -12.48 53.04
C ALA A 368 -14.38 -11.51 51.82
N VAL A 369 -14.04 -10.23 52.02
CA VAL A 369 -13.99 -9.17 50.98
C VAL A 369 -12.91 -8.15 51.31
N GLU A 370 -11.97 -7.90 50.39
CA GLU A 370 -11.07 -6.73 50.25
C GLU A 370 -10.14 -6.99 49.02
N GLU A 371 -9.60 -6.03 48.27
CA GLU A 371 -9.82 -4.57 48.20
C GLU A 371 -9.71 -4.09 46.72
N LYS A 372 -9.62 -2.78 46.44
CA LYS A 372 -9.64 -2.21 45.09
C LYS A 372 -8.39 -2.54 44.26
N ALA A 373 -8.61 -2.84 42.97
CA ALA A 373 -7.58 -2.67 41.95
C ALA A 373 -7.20 -1.18 41.82
N LYS A 374 -5.91 -0.89 41.68
CA LYS A 374 -5.35 0.45 41.51
C LYS A 374 -4.80 0.57 40.09
N THR A 375 -5.18 1.62 39.37
CA THR A 375 -4.64 1.92 38.05
C THR A 375 -3.16 2.28 38.14
N GLU A 376 -2.32 1.69 37.27
CA GLU A 376 -0.98 2.21 36.98
C GLU A 376 -0.98 3.00 35.65
N GLU A 377 -0.13 4.03 35.58
CA GLU A 377 0.06 4.83 34.37
C GLU A 377 0.76 4.02 33.26
N ALA A 378 0.43 4.32 32.01
CA ALA A 378 1.24 3.88 30.87
C ALA A 378 2.65 4.52 30.94
N PRO A 379 3.72 3.78 30.61
CA PRO A 379 5.06 4.35 30.55
C PRO A 379 5.14 5.43 29.47
N LYS A 380 5.79 6.55 29.82
CA LYS A 380 6.00 7.68 28.89
C LYS A 380 7.06 7.32 27.86
N SER A 381 6.95 7.92 26.68
CA SER A 381 7.92 7.84 25.59
C SER A 381 9.33 8.22 26.05
N GLU A 382 10.33 7.37 25.83
CA GLU A 382 11.74 7.77 25.89
C GLU A 382 12.17 8.50 24.61
N GLU A 383 13.21 9.31 24.74
CA GLU A 383 13.67 10.27 23.73
C GLU A 383 14.53 9.59 22.66
N ALA A 384 14.41 10.02 21.40
CA ALA A 384 15.20 9.45 20.30
C ALA A 384 16.70 9.79 20.45
N PRO A 385 17.62 8.83 20.25
CA PRO A 385 19.06 9.10 20.34
C PRO A 385 19.53 10.01 19.20
N LYS A 386 20.35 11.02 19.54
CA LYS A 386 20.93 11.97 18.58
C LYS A 386 22.08 11.35 17.79
N SER A 387 22.25 11.83 16.56
CA SER A 387 23.27 11.37 15.61
C SER A 387 24.59 12.16 15.69
N GLU A 388 25.69 11.44 15.93
CA GLU A 388 27.09 11.81 15.64
C GLU A 388 27.82 10.51 15.23
N GLU A 389 28.83 10.47 14.37
CA GLU A 389 29.59 11.50 13.64
C GLU A 389 30.01 10.93 12.26
N ALA A 390 30.30 11.78 11.26
CA ALA A 390 30.89 11.39 9.97
C ALA A 390 32.32 11.96 9.84
N PRO A 391 33.25 11.33 9.08
CA PRO A 391 34.69 11.48 9.31
C PRO A 391 35.34 12.79 8.83
N LYS A 392 36.53 13.04 9.39
CA LYS A 392 37.29 14.31 9.41
C LYS A 392 37.93 14.75 8.09
N THR A 393 37.84 16.05 7.83
CA THR A 393 38.73 16.94 7.05
C THR A 393 38.64 18.33 7.69
N GLU A 394 39.56 19.30 7.60
CA GLU A 394 41.01 19.38 7.35
C GLU A 394 41.49 20.70 8.04
N GLU A 395 42.75 21.16 7.92
CA GLU A 395 43.26 22.31 8.69
C GLU A 395 42.61 23.68 8.36
N ALA A 396 42.54 24.55 9.37
CA ALA A 396 42.05 25.93 9.25
C ALA A 396 43.14 26.98 9.57
N PRO A 397 43.27 28.06 8.79
CA PRO A 397 44.07 29.24 9.15
C PRO A 397 43.21 30.43 9.60
N LYS A 398 43.45 30.83 10.87
CA LYS A 398 43.29 32.14 11.54
C LYS A 398 42.42 33.27 10.94
N SER A 399 41.69 33.92 11.83
CA SER A 399 41.02 35.22 11.70
C SER A 399 41.97 36.42 11.60
N GLU A 400 41.57 37.46 10.85
CA GLU A 400 42.08 38.83 10.97
C GLU A 400 40.95 39.87 10.79
N GLU A 401 41.24 41.12 11.14
CA GLU A 401 40.40 42.28 11.49
C GLU A 401 39.10 42.62 10.71
N ALA A 402 38.26 43.49 11.31
CA ALA A 402 37.04 44.06 10.74
C ALA A 402 37.09 45.60 10.66
N PRO A 403 36.39 46.24 9.71
CA PRO A 403 36.09 47.67 9.80
C PRO A 403 34.59 48.04 9.81
N GLN A 404 34.37 49.30 10.20
CA GLN A 404 33.14 49.99 10.62
C GLN A 404 32.02 50.18 9.56
N ALA A 405 30.92 50.81 9.96
CA ALA A 405 29.73 51.07 9.15
C ALA A 405 29.36 52.57 9.04
N GLU A 406 28.89 52.96 7.84
CA GLU A 406 28.17 54.19 7.46
C GLU A 406 27.34 53.84 6.19
N ALA A 407 26.14 54.39 5.90
CA ALA A 407 25.17 55.17 6.67
C ALA A 407 23.78 55.08 5.96
N GLU A 408 22.71 55.65 6.55
CA GLU A 408 21.38 55.75 5.91
C GLU A 408 21.32 56.87 4.85
N PRO A 409 20.21 56.97 4.06
CA PRO A 409 19.19 57.93 4.49
C PRO A 409 17.71 57.55 4.22
N ALA A 410 16.87 57.94 5.19
CA ALA A 410 15.50 58.50 5.06
C ALA A 410 14.37 57.76 4.32
N ALA A 411 13.23 57.66 5.00
CA ALA A 411 11.91 57.39 4.42
C ALA A 411 11.13 58.71 4.17
N GLU A 412 10.04 58.65 3.41
CA GLU A 412 9.03 59.72 3.31
C GLU A 412 7.63 59.16 3.58
N GLU A 413 6.73 60.01 4.09
CA GLU A 413 5.54 59.63 4.88
C GLU A 413 4.24 60.17 4.24
N LYS A 414 3.14 59.40 4.28
CA LYS A 414 1.76 59.95 4.24
C LYS A 414 0.72 59.04 4.90
N PRO A 415 -0.45 59.59 5.33
CA PRO A 415 -1.12 59.10 6.54
C PRO A 415 -2.57 58.62 6.34
N GLU A 416 -3.24 58.36 7.46
CA GLU A 416 -4.53 57.69 7.63
C GLU A 416 -5.67 58.67 8.05
N VAL A 417 -6.89 58.12 8.22
CA VAL A 417 -8.02 58.54 9.08
C VAL A 417 -9.24 59.27 8.44
N SER A 418 -10.44 58.82 8.88
CA SER A 418 -11.80 59.42 8.87
C SER A 418 -12.65 59.42 7.58
N GLU A 419 -14.01 59.38 7.68
CA GLU A 419 -14.91 58.62 8.57
C GLU A 419 -16.36 58.66 8.01
N GLU A 420 -17.14 57.60 8.28
CA GLU A 420 -18.62 57.48 8.36
C GLU A 420 -19.64 58.02 7.30
N SER A 421 -20.76 57.28 7.27
CA SER A 421 -22.15 57.69 6.98
C SER A 421 -22.74 57.66 5.55
N SER A 422 -24.03 57.30 5.52
CA SER A 422 -24.95 57.14 4.37
C SER A 422 -26.16 58.10 4.57
N PRO A 423 -26.98 58.48 3.57
CA PRO A 423 -28.01 57.56 3.03
C PRO A 423 -28.50 57.83 1.56
N GLU A 424 -29.49 57.03 1.14
CA GLU A 424 -30.47 57.27 0.04
C GLU A 424 -31.41 58.49 0.32
N PRO A 425 -32.37 58.94 -0.56
CA PRO A 425 -32.98 58.24 -1.72
C PRO A 425 -33.44 59.08 -2.97
N SER A 426 -34.04 58.34 -3.94
CA SER A 426 -35.25 58.62 -4.76
C SER A 426 -35.28 59.47 -6.06
N ASP A 427 -36.28 59.07 -6.90
CA ASP A 427 -37.03 59.77 -7.98
C ASP A 427 -36.43 59.95 -9.40
N GLY A 428 -37.27 59.73 -10.45
CA GLY A 428 -36.85 60.07 -11.83
C GLY A 428 -37.56 59.51 -13.10
N GLU A 429 -38.83 59.07 -13.11
CA GLU A 429 -39.61 58.87 -14.37
C GLU A 429 -40.48 60.12 -14.67
N PRO A 430 -41.04 60.38 -15.88
CA PRO A 430 -40.70 59.89 -17.24
C PRO A 430 -40.81 60.98 -18.37
N LYS A 431 -40.74 60.52 -19.66
CA LYS A 431 -41.35 61.07 -20.91
C LYS A 431 -40.61 62.01 -21.88
N GLN A 432 -40.58 61.54 -23.14
CA GLN A 432 -41.01 62.17 -24.42
C GLN A 432 -40.42 63.52 -24.92
N GLY A 433 -40.07 63.56 -26.22
CA GLY A 433 -40.33 64.71 -27.09
C GLY A 433 -39.24 65.04 -28.13
N ASP A 434 -39.48 64.64 -29.39
CA ASP A 434 -38.86 65.16 -30.64
C ASP A 434 -37.30 65.04 -30.76
N GLU A 435 -36.66 65.12 -31.93
CA GLU A 435 -37.05 65.57 -33.29
C GLU A 435 -36.54 64.58 -34.36
#